data_AF-A0AAC9IMZ3-F1
#
_entry.id   AF-A0AAC9IMZ3-F1
#
_cell.length_a   1.000
_cell.length_b   1.000
_cell.length_c   1.000
_cell.angle_alpha   90.00
_cell.angle_beta   90.00
_cell.angle_gamma   90.00
#
_symmetry.space_group_name_H-M   'P 1'
#
loop_
_entity.id
_entity.type
_entity.pdbx_description
1 polymer ?
#
loop_
_entity_poly.entity_id
_entity_poly.type
_entity_poly.pdbx_seq_one_letter_code
_entity_poly.pdbx_strand_id
1 'polypeptide(L)'
;MRIRIILSYILTIIGCIIIVWFLIRGIYFEDFINSKYNLDLDSSAKSGDFIGGFVGAIFTIVGIVLLYETLSLQRQEFIESRNVFERQQFENKFFSLLDVYQSITNSMHYDIPHSSQIYKGKEFFQKHKEDLYNKFQPTNSFYKNRKIAIDLYTIFYIVNKESIAHYYRTLYRIFKLISESNFNDKEKSSYAKIVRAQLSESELFFINYNACTTYGKKFQTLINNYNLTKHLPLLERVEFKEWKQKLTDEKVNSINILLEELLHFIISENTTFYKTFLKGRFAFKGEKLFDSISLSVTRNNLQNFNQNLQEGYGLDDFSNEEIEKLLKCWALETYSYRTYKPKDSTSNLKFKVDIIDLTNNKYKITCDIFTKDKTELKY
;
A
#
# COMPACT_ATOMS: atom_id res chain seq x y z
N MET A 1 -11.27 -21.44 -33.46
CA MET A 1 -12.59 -20.79 -33.44
C MET A 1 -13.14 -20.53 -34.84
N ARG A 2 -12.75 -19.47 -35.58
CA ARG A 2 -13.42 -19.10 -36.86
C ARG A 2 -13.40 -20.19 -37.94
N ILE A 3 -12.26 -20.84 -38.18
CA ILE A 3 -12.13 -21.84 -39.26
C ILE A 3 -13.02 -23.07 -39.04
N ARG A 4 -13.14 -23.56 -37.79
CA ARG A 4 -13.92 -24.76 -37.47
C ARG A 4 -15.41 -24.51 -37.55
N ILE A 5 -15.86 -23.34 -37.07
CA ILE A 5 -17.25 -22.90 -37.19
C ILE A 5 -17.63 -22.71 -38.67
N ILE A 6 -16.76 -22.09 -39.48
CA ILE A 6 -16.97 -21.94 -40.92
C ILE A 6 -17.05 -23.31 -41.62
N LEU A 7 -16.17 -24.25 -41.26
CA LEU A 7 -16.19 -25.61 -41.80
C LEU A 7 -17.50 -26.34 -41.45
N SER A 8 -17.98 -26.21 -40.22
CA SER A 8 -19.28 -26.75 -39.81
C SER A 8 -20.43 -26.18 -40.64
N TYR A 9 -20.46 -24.86 -40.87
CA TYR A 9 -21.49 -24.24 -41.72
C TYR A 9 -21.45 -24.76 -43.16
N ILE A 10 -20.25 -24.89 -43.75
CA ILE A 10 -20.09 -25.42 -45.12
C ILE A 10 -20.60 -26.86 -45.21
N LEU A 11 -20.24 -27.72 -44.24
CA LEU A 11 -20.70 -29.11 -44.18
C LEU A 11 -22.22 -29.21 -44.00
N THR A 12 -22.83 -28.34 -43.19
CA THR A 12 -24.28 -28.28 -43.05
C THR A 12 -24.95 -27.92 -44.38
N ILE A 13 -24.43 -26.91 -45.10
CA ILE A 13 -24.95 -26.49 -46.40
C ILE A 13 -24.85 -27.64 -47.41
N ILE A 14 -23.72 -28.35 -47.46
CA ILE A 14 -23.52 -29.52 -48.34
C ILE A 14 -24.55 -30.61 -48.03
N GLY A 15 -24.76 -30.95 -46.75
CA GLY A 15 -25.76 -31.92 -46.33
C GLY A 15 -27.17 -31.53 -46.77
N CYS A 16 -27.55 -30.26 -46.62
CA CYS A 16 -28.83 -29.73 -47.08
C CYS A 16 -28.98 -29.79 -48.61
N ILE A 17 -27.94 -29.45 -49.37
CA ILE A 17 -27.95 -29.54 -50.85
C ILE A 17 -28.19 -30.98 -51.30
N ILE A 18 -27.55 -31.96 -50.66
CA ILE A 18 -27.73 -33.38 -50.99
C ILE A 18 -29.17 -33.83 -50.72
N ILE A 19 -29.77 -33.44 -49.59
CA ILE A 19 -31.17 -33.73 -49.29
C ILE A 19 -32.09 -33.13 -50.35
N VAL A 20 -31.92 -31.86 -50.69
CA VAL A 20 -32.74 -31.17 -51.71
C VAL A 20 -32.60 -31.83 -53.07
N TRP A 21 -31.38 -32.22 -53.46
CA TRP A 21 -31.14 -32.92 -54.72
C TRP A 21 -31.88 -34.26 -54.80
N PHE A 22 -31.85 -35.06 -53.72
CA PHE A 22 -32.61 -36.32 -53.68
C PHE A 22 -34.13 -36.12 -53.70
N LEU A 23 -34.64 -35.08 -53.04
CA LEU A 23 -36.08 -34.75 -53.08
C LEU A 23 -36.51 -34.35 -54.50
N ILE A 24 -35.72 -33.54 -55.21
CA ILE A 24 -36.00 -33.16 -56.61
C ILE A 24 -35.98 -34.40 -57.52
N ARG A 25 -34.98 -35.28 -57.35
CA ARG A 25 -34.87 -36.52 -58.13
C ARG A 25 -36.07 -37.44 -57.91
N GLY A 26 -36.52 -37.59 -56.67
CA GLY A 26 -37.66 -38.44 -56.34
C GLY A 26 -39.02 -37.95 -56.83
N ILE A 27 -39.18 -36.63 -56.96
CA ILE A 27 -40.43 -36.02 -57.46
C ILE A 27 -40.47 -35.97 -58.99
N TYR A 28 -39.34 -35.64 -59.65
CA TYR A 28 -39.35 -35.28 -61.08
C TYR A 28 -38.76 -36.35 -62.01
N PHE A 29 -37.92 -37.25 -61.51
CA PHE A 29 -37.16 -38.18 -62.36
C PHE A 29 -37.46 -39.65 -62.09
N GLU A 30 -37.68 -40.03 -60.83
CA GLU A 30 -37.82 -41.44 -60.43
C GLU A 30 -39.18 -41.79 -59.84
N ASP A 31 -40.11 -40.83 -59.73
CA ASP A 31 -41.51 -40.99 -59.30
C ASP A 31 -41.73 -41.74 -57.97
N PHE A 32 -40.69 -41.97 -57.17
CA PHE A 32 -40.80 -42.64 -55.87
C PHE A 32 -41.45 -41.74 -54.80
N ILE A 33 -41.56 -40.43 -55.05
CA ILE A 33 -42.37 -39.48 -54.25
C ILE A 33 -43.50 -38.96 -55.14
N ASN A 34 -44.63 -39.67 -55.17
CA ASN A 34 -45.78 -39.34 -56.02
C ASN A 34 -47.10 -39.39 -55.24
N SER A 35 -48.00 -38.43 -55.49
CA SER A 35 -49.33 -38.35 -54.86
C SER A 35 -50.45 -39.02 -55.66
N LYS A 36 -50.18 -39.49 -56.89
CA LYS A 36 -51.18 -40.02 -57.83
C LYS A 36 -51.15 -41.54 -58.02
N TYR A 37 -50.07 -42.23 -57.62
CA TYR A 37 -49.87 -43.67 -57.79
C TYR A 37 -49.35 -44.34 -56.49
N ASN A 38 -49.39 -45.67 -56.42
CA ASN A 38 -48.82 -46.42 -55.29
C ASN A 38 -47.31 -46.14 -55.17
N LEU A 39 -46.88 -45.67 -54.00
CA LEU A 39 -45.48 -45.37 -53.69
C LEU A 39 -44.62 -46.63 -53.83
N ASP A 40 -43.51 -46.54 -54.58
CA ASP A 40 -42.48 -47.57 -54.60
C ASP A 40 -41.65 -47.47 -53.31
N LEU A 41 -42.04 -48.31 -52.34
CA LEU A 41 -41.43 -48.35 -51.01
C LEU A 41 -39.97 -48.79 -51.07
N ASP A 42 -39.57 -49.64 -52.02
CA ASP A 42 -38.21 -50.17 -52.08
C ASP A 42 -37.21 -49.13 -52.60
N SER A 43 -37.57 -48.38 -53.64
CA SER A 43 -36.73 -47.31 -54.20
C SER A 43 -36.66 -46.11 -53.26
N SER A 44 -37.78 -45.79 -52.59
CA SER A 44 -37.84 -44.77 -51.54
C SER A 44 -36.95 -45.14 -50.35
N ALA A 45 -36.98 -46.41 -49.91
CA ALA A 45 -36.16 -46.90 -48.81
C ALA A 45 -34.66 -46.79 -49.12
N LYS A 46 -34.22 -47.23 -50.31
CA LYS A 46 -32.80 -47.13 -50.72
C LYS A 46 -32.28 -45.70 -50.75
N SER A 47 -33.11 -44.76 -51.21
CA SER A 47 -32.77 -43.33 -51.20
C SER A 47 -32.72 -42.78 -49.76
N GLY A 48 -33.67 -43.18 -48.92
CA GLY A 48 -33.69 -42.88 -47.49
C GLY A 48 -32.43 -43.39 -46.77
N ASP A 49 -31.98 -44.61 -47.06
CA ASP A 49 -30.78 -45.21 -46.48
C ASP A 49 -29.51 -44.44 -46.86
N PHE A 50 -29.40 -43.98 -48.12
CA PHE A 50 -28.25 -43.16 -48.55
C PHE A 50 -28.24 -41.80 -47.85
N ILE A 51 -29.37 -41.09 -47.81
CA ILE A 51 -29.49 -39.79 -47.14
C ILE A 51 -29.21 -39.97 -45.64
N GLY A 52 -29.85 -40.94 -45.00
CA GLY A 52 -29.69 -41.24 -43.59
C GLY A 52 -28.25 -41.61 -43.22
N GLY A 53 -27.59 -42.46 -44.01
CA GLY A 53 -26.21 -42.86 -43.77
C GLY A 53 -25.20 -41.74 -44.05
N PHE A 54 -25.26 -41.12 -45.24
CA PHE A 54 -24.26 -40.15 -45.67
C PHE A 54 -24.49 -38.75 -45.06
N VAL A 55 -25.69 -38.20 -45.20
CA VAL A 55 -26.01 -36.88 -44.63
C VAL A 55 -26.08 -36.94 -43.11
N GLY A 56 -26.55 -38.06 -42.54
CA GLY A 56 -26.50 -38.31 -41.10
C GLY A 56 -25.07 -38.33 -40.55
N ALA A 57 -24.12 -38.93 -41.26
CA ALA A 57 -22.70 -38.89 -40.87
C ALA A 57 -22.11 -37.47 -40.95
N ILE A 58 -22.42 -36.70 -41.99
CA ILE A 58 -22.00 -35.29 -42.12
C ILE A 58 -22.53 -34.47 -40.92
N PHE A 59 -23.82 -34.57 -40.62
CA PHE A 59 -24.41 -33.85 -39.49
C PHE A 59 -23.87 -34.32 -38.14
N THR A 60 -23.52 -35.59 -38.01
CA THR A 60 -22.87 -36.12 -36.80
C THR A 60 -21.48 -35.49 -36.61
N ILE A 61 -20.66 -35.39 -37.65
CA ILE A 61 -19.35 -34.72 -37.59
C ILE A 61 -19.52 -33.24 -37.25
N VAL A 62 -20.47 -32.55 -37.89
CA VAL A 62 -20.81 -31.15 -37.56
C VAL A 62 -21.19 -31.03 -36.09
N GLY A 63 -22.04 -31.92 -35.58
CA GLY A 63 -22.45 -31.97 -34.17
C GLY A 63 -21.28 -32.14 -33.22
N ILE A 64 -20.34 -33.05 -33.51
CA ILE A 64 -19.13 -33.25 -32.71
C ILE A 64 -18.26 -31.98 -32.69
N VAL A 65 -18.06 -31.34 -33.84
CA VAL A 65 -17.25 -30.11 -33.92
C VAL A 65 -17.91 -28.97 -33.13
N LEU A 66 -19.22 -28.77 -33.27
CA LEU A 66 -19.95 -27.74 -32.53
C LEU A 66 -19.95 -28.01 -31.02
N LEU A 67 -20.11 -29.27 -30.61
CA LEU A 67 -20.03 -29.66 -29.21
C LEU A 67 -18.62 -29.39 -28.65
N TYR A 68 -17.57 -29.75 -29.38
CA TYR A 68 -16.20 -29.47 -28.97
C TYR A 68 -15.96 -27.97 -28.78
N GLU A 69 -16.39 -27.14 -29.74
CA GLU A 69 -16.23 -25.68 -29.63
C GLU A 69 -17.03 -25.14 -28.44
N THR A 70 -18.26 -25.64 -28.20
CA THR A 70 -19.07 -25.27 -27.04
C THR A 70 -18.36 -25.61 -25.73
N LEU A 71 -17.82 -26.82 -25.59
CA LEU A 71 -17.06 -27.24 -24.40
C LEU A 71 -15.78 -26.41 -24.23
N SER A 72 -15.12 -26.04 -25.33
CA SER A 72 -13.92 -25.19 -25.28
C SER A 72 -14.25 -23.79 -24.77
N LEU A 73 -15.35 -23.19 -25.23
CA LEU A 73 -15.81 -21.88 -24.76
C LEU A 73 -16.22 -21.92 -23.29
N GLN A 74 -17.01 -22.93 -22.90
CA GLN A 74 -17.40 -23.14 -21.51
C GLN A 74 -16.19 -23.31 -20.59
N ARG A 75 -15.14 -24.01 -21.04
CA ARG A 75 -13.90 -24.15 -20.26
C ARG A 75 -13.19 -22.81 -20.06
N GLN A 76 -13.18 -21.95 -21.06
CA GLN A 76 -12.60 -20.60 -20.95
C GLN A 76 -13.40 -19.74 -19.98
N GLU A 77 -14.72 -19.68 -20.14
CA GLU A 77 -15.62 -18.95 -19.24
C GLU A 77 -15.52 -19.47 -17.80
N PHE A 78 -15.37 -20.78 -17.62
CA PHE A 78 -15.17 -21.38 -16.30
C PHE A 78 -13.85 -20.92 -15.64
N ILE A 79 -12.77 -20.78 -16.42
CA ILE A 79 -11.49 -20.27 -15.91
C ILE A 79 -11.62 -18.78 -15.53
N GLU A 80 -12.25 -17.97 -16.36
CA GLU A 80 -12.48 -16.55 -16.07
C GLU A 80 -13.38 -16.37 -14.83
N SER A 81 -14.47 -17.12 -14.76
CA SER A 81 -15.38 -17.16 -13.63
C SER A 81 -14.67 -17.59 -12.34
N ARG A 82 -13.79 -18.60 -12.41
CA ARG A 82 -12.96 -19.01 -11.27
C ARG A 82 -12.05 -17.88 -10.79
N ASN A 83 -11.40 -17.16 -11.70
CA ASN A 83 -10.52 -16.03 -11.33
C ASN A 83 -11.31 -14.90 -10.64
N VAL A 84 -12.51 -14.56 -11.18
CA VAL A 84 -13.40 -13.57 -10.56
C VAL A 84 -13.85 -14.04 -9.18
N PHE A 85 -14.21 -15.31 -9.03
CA PHE A 85 -14.64 -15.90 -7.77
C PHE A 85 -13.52 -15.91 -6.72
N GLU A 86 -12.29 -16.28 -7.10
CA GLU A 86 -11.12 -16.23 -6.20
C GLU A 86 -10.85 -14.79 -5.71
N ARG A 87 -10.99 -13.80 -6.59
CA ARG A 87 -10.90 -12.38 -6.23
C ARG A 87 -12.00 -11.95 -5.26
N GLN A 88 -13.25 -12.30 -5.53
CA GLN A 88 -14.38 -12.00 -4.65
C GLN A 88 -14.22 -12.65 -3.27
N GLN A 89 -13.75 -13.90 -3.20
CA GLN A 89 -13.45 -14.55 -1.93
C GLN A 89 -12.37 -13.80 -1.14
N PHE A 90 -11.32 -13.34 -1.81
CA PHE A 90 -10.31 -12.51 -1.18
C PHE A 90 -10.92 -11.23 -0.63
N GLU A 91 -11.68 -10.49 -1.46
CA GLU A 91 -12.27 -9.20 -1.08
C GLU A 91 -13.23 -9.36 0.11
N ASN A 92 -14.07 -10.39 0.10
CA ASN A 92 -14.95 -10.70 1.22
C ASN A 92 -14.18 -10.97 2.52
N LYS A 93 -13.11 -11.79 2.47
CA LYS A 93 -12.24 -12.05 3.63
C LYS A 93 -11.53 -10.78 4.10
N PHE A 94 -11.03 -9.97 3.16
CA PHE A 94 -10.34 -8.72 3.43
C PHE A 94 -11.25 -7.71 4.15
N PHE A 95 -12.44 -7.44 3.61
CA PHE A 95 -13.38 -6.50 4.22
C PHE A 95 -13.93 -7.04 5.54
N SER A 96 -14.21 -8.35 5.64
CA SER A 96 -14.60 -8.95 6.93
C SER A 96 -13.52 -8.75 8.02
N LEU A 97 -12.24 -8.92 7.69
CA LEU A 97 -11.16 -8.64 8.65
C LEU A 97 -11.03 -7.15 8.96
N LEU A 98 -11.29 -6.27 7.98
CA LEU A 98 -11.30 -4.83 8.19
C LEU A 98 -12.42 -4.41 9.15
N ASP A 99 -13.61 -5.01 9.02
CA ASP A 99 -14.74 -4.80 9.92
C ASP A 99 -14.42 -5.30 11.34
N VAL A 100 -13.77 -6.46 11.46
CA VAL A 100 -13.28 -6.96 12.76
C VAL A 100 -12.27 -5.99 13.38
N TYR A 101 -11.35 -5.43 12.58
CA TYR A 101 -10.42 -4.40 13.06
C TYR A 101 -11.16 -3.14 13.56
N GLN A 102 -12.15 -2.65 12.83
CA GLN A 102 -12.95 -1.50 13.24
C GLN A 102 -13.75 -1.79 14.51
N SER A 103 -14.35 -2.98 14.63
CA SER A 103 -15.07 -3.43 15.82
C SER A 103 -14.16 -3.51 17.05
N ILE A 104 -12.97 -4.10 16.90
CA ILE A 104 -11.98 -4.16 17.99
C ILE A 104 -11.60 -2.75 18.44
N THR A 105 -11.28 -1.88 17.48
CA THR A 105 -10.92 -0.48 17.75
C THR A 105 -12.04 0.25 18.49
N ASN A 106 -13.28 0.17 18.00
CA ASN A 106 -14.45 0.81 18.60
C ASN A 106 -14.80 0.27 20.00
N SER A 107 -14.43 -0.97 20.31
CA SER A 107 -14.62 -1.58 21.64
C SER A 107 -13.60 -1.11 22.69
N MET A 108 -12.47 -0.54 22.25
CA MET A 108 -11.46 -0.03 23.17
C MET A 108 -11.96 1.21 23.89
N HIS A 109 -11.61 1.31 25.16
CA HIS A 109 -11.98 2.43 26.01
C HIS A 109 -10.84 2.81 26.94
N TYR A 110 -10.72 4.11 27.18
CA TYR A 110 -9.86 4.70 28.18
C TYR A 110 -10.73 5.31 29.27
N ASP A 111 -10.58 4.79 30.49
CA ASP A 111 -11.31 5.27 31.65
C ASP A 111 -10.39 6.18 32.47
N ILE A 112 -10.82 7.43 32.69
CA ILE A 112 -10.11 8.31 33.59
C ILE A 112 -10.40 7.86 35.04
N PRO A 113 -9.37 7.62 35.87
CA PRO A 113 -9.58 7.34 37.29
C PRO A 113 -10.39 8.46 37.96
N HIS A 114 -11.46 8.08 38.66
CA HIS A 114 -12.33 9.01 39.41
C HIS A 114 -13.15 9.98 38.55
N SER A 115 -13.34 9.72 37.26
CA SER A 115 -14.25 10.46 36.39
C SER A 115 -15.25 9.53 35.70
N SER A 116 -16.44 10.05 35.37
CA SER A 116 -17.44 9.35 34.55
C SER A 116 -17.15 9.43 33.05
N GLN A 117 -16.10 10.17 32.66
CA GLN A 117 -15.75 10.35 31.26
C GLN A 117 -14.98 9.15 30.72
N ILE A 118 -15.53 8.54 29.66
CA ILE A 118 -14.97 7.39 28.96
C ILE A 118 -14.68 7.80 27.52
N TYR A 119 -13.43 7.64 27.09
CA TYR A 119 -13.04 7.86 25.69
C TYR A 119 -13.04 6.52 24.96
N LYS A 120 -13.63 6.47 23.76
CA LYS A 120 -13.84 5.21 23.03
C LYS A 120 -13.20 5.23 21.65
N GLY A 121 -13.00 4.05 21.07
CA GLY A 121 -12.54 3.97 19.68
C GLY A 121 -11.15 4.55 19.49
N LYS A 122 -11.01 5.45 18.51
CA LYS A 122 -9.73 6.11 18.20
C LYS A 122 -9.22 7.02 19.32
N GLU A 123 -10.11 7.55 20.15
CA GLU A 123 -9.73 8.41 21.28
C GLU A 123 -8.94 7.66 22.36
N PHE A 124 -9.13 6.33 22.46
CA PHE A 124 -8.31 5.47 23.32
C PHE A 124 -6.82 5.66 23.06
N PHE A 125 -6.41 5.61 21.79
CA PHE A 125 -5.02 5.83 21.40
C PHE A 125 -4.59 7.28 21.64
N GLN A 126 -5.47 8.25 21.38
CA GLN A 126 -5.14 9.65 21.62
C GLN A 126 -4.82 9.92 23.10
N LYS A 127 -5.66 9.47 24.03
CA LYS A 127 -5.44 9.68 25.47
C LYS A 127 -4.22 8.96 26.01
N HIS A 128 -3.97 7.72 25.57
CA HIS A 128 -2.73 7.04 25.94
C HIS A 128 -1.48 7.69 25.33
N LYS A 129 -1.57 8.29 24.14
CA LYS A 129 -0.47 9.09 23.57
C LYS A 129 -0.19 10.32 24.44
N GLU A 130 -1.22 11.05 24.86
CA GLU A 130 -1.11 12.19 25.79
C GLU A 130 -0.44 11.77 27.11
N ASP A 131 -0.89 10.67 27.73
CA ASP A 131 -0.30 10.14 28.97
C ASP A 131 1.19 9.82 28.82
N LEU A 132 1.56 9.16 27.72
CA LEU A 132 2.93 8.78 27.44
C LEU A 132 3.79 10.04 27.25
N TYR A 133 3.29 11.02 26.50
CA TYR A 133 3.93 12.33 26.34
C TYR A 133 4.14 13.04 27.68
N ASN A 134 3.15 13.05 28.56
CA ASN A 134 3.24 13.70 29.87
C ASN A 134 4.26 13.02 30.78
N LYS A 135 4.32 11.68 30.77
CA LYS A 135 5.28 10.89 31.55
C LYS A 135 6.72 11.00 31.03
N PHE A 136 6.90 11.27 29.74
CA PHE A 136 8.22 11.36 29.13
C PHE A 136 9.00 12.60 29.55
N GLN A 137 10.24 12.40 29.98
CA GLN A 137 11.20 13.45 30.33
C GLN A 137 12.39 13.41 29.37
N PRO A 138 12.59 14.44 28.52
CA PRO A 138 13.71 14.49 27.59
C PRO A 138 15.06 14.48 28.31
N THR A 139 16.03 13.80 27.69
CA THR A 139 17.44 13.79 28.08
C THR A 139 18.31 14.33 26.94
N ASN A 140 19.58 14.62 27.22
CA ASN A 140 20.54 15.15 26.25
C ASN A 140 20.95 14.17 25.13
N SER A 141 20.45 12.92 25.15
CA SER A 141 20.83 11.89 24.19
C SER A 141 19.61 11.33 23.47
N PHE A 142 19.58 11.47 22.14
CA PHE A 142 18.54 10.92 21.31
C PHE A 142 18.37 9.40 21.48
N TYR A 143 19.47 8.66 21.58
CA TYR A 143 19.44 7.21 21.82
C TYR A 143 18.78 6.86 23.16
N LYS A 144 19.10 7.61 24.23
CA LYS A 144 18.47 7.41 25.54
C LYS A 144 16.99 7.76 25.50
N ASN A 145 16.63 8.88 24.85
CA ASN A 145 15.24 9.30 24.67
C ASN A 145 14.42 8.22 23.95
N ARG A 146 14.96 7.64 22.89
CA ARG A 146 14.33 6.53 22.17
C ARG A 146 14.13 5.31 23.05
N LYS A 147 15.14 4.92 23.82
CA LYS A 147 15.01 3.79 24.76
C LYS A 147 13.89 4.05 25.78
N ILE A 148 13.87 5.24 26.39
CA ILE A 148 12.82 5.63 27.35
C ILE A 148 11.44 5.62 26.70
N ALA A 149 11.30 6.11 25.46
CA ALA A 149 10.03 6.07 24.72
C ALA A 149 9.54 4.63 24.50
N ILE A 150 10.43 3.71 24.14
CA ILE A 150 10.12 2.27 24.00
C ILE A 150 9.74 1.64 25.35
N ASP A 151 10.43 2.01 26.43
CA ASP A 151 10.14 1.51 27.78
C ASP A 151 8.75 2.00 28.25
N LEU A 152 8.41 3.27 28.02
CA LEU A 152 7.07 3.82 28.30
C LEU A 152 5.98 3.15 27.45
N TYR A 153 6.23 2.91 26.17
CA TYR A 153 5.34 2.12 25.32
C TYR A 153 5.15 0.70 25.88
N THR A 154 6.20 0.08 26.40
CA THR A 154 6.13 -1.27 26.97
C THR A 154 5.24 -1.31 28.20
N ILE A 155 5.29 -0.29 29.06
CA ILE A 155 4.37 -0.14 30.19
C ILE A 155 2.93 -0.02 29.70
N PHE A 156 2.66 0.84 28.71
CA PHE A 156 1.34 0.95 28.08
C PHE A 156 0.84 -0.41 27.55
N TYR A 157 1.70 -1.16 26.87
CA TYR A 157 1.35 -2.48 26.32
C TYR A 157 1.03 -3.48 27.43
N ILE A 158 1.77 -3.48 28.54
CA ILE A 158 1.53 -4.39 29.67
C ILE A 158 0.15 -4.13 30.29
N VAL A 159 -0.17 -2.85 30.56
CA VAL A 159 -1.44 -2.45 31.16
C VAL A 159 -2.62 -2.79 30.25
N ASN A 160 -2.47 -2.59 28.94
CA ASN A 160 -3.55 -2.76 27.96
C ASN A 160 -3.43 -4.03 27.11
N LYS A 161 -2.72 -5.05 27.61
CA LYS A 161 -2.25 -6.20 26.83
C LYS A 161 -3.36 -6.92 26.08
N GLU A 162 -4.51 -7.12 26.72
CA GLU A 162 -5.62 -7.87 26.13
C GLU A 162 -6.15 -7.20 24.85
N SER A 163 -6.60 -5.94 24.98
CA SER A 163 -7.13 -5.15 23.86
C SER A 163 -6.08 -4.90 22.79
N ILE A 164 -4.88 -4.48 23.18
CA ILE A 164 -3.81 -4.10 22.25
C ILE A 164 -3.25 -5.31 21.49
N ALA A 165 -3.11 -6.47 22.14
CA ALA A 165 -2.64 -7.66 21.44
C ALA A 165 -3.67 -8.17 20.42
N HIS A 166 -4.97 -8.07 20.69
CA HIS A 166 -6.01 -8.38 19.70
C HIS A 166 -5.97 -7.43 18.50
N TYR A 167 -5.80 -6.13 18.75
CA TYR A 167 -5.64 -5.13 17.71
C TYR A 167 -4.45 -5.41 16.79
N TYR A 168 -3.24 -5.60 17.33
CA TYR A 168 -2.07 -5.84 16.50
C TYR A 168 -2.13 -7.16 15.74
N ARG A 169 -2.68 -8.23 16.35
CA ARG A 169 -2.85 -9.51 15.64
C ARG A 169 -3.81 -9.38 14.46
N THR A 170 -4.89 -8.64 14.62
CA THR A 170 -5.88 -8.42 13.55
C THR A 170 -5.27 -7.57 12.44
N LEU A 171 -4.62 -6.46 12.79
CA LEU A 171 -3.96 -5.59 11.82
C LEU A 171 -2.86 -6.34 11.04
N TYR A 172 -2.02 -7.12 11.75
CA TYR A 172 -1.00 -7.98 11.13
C TYR A 172 -1.62 -9.00 10.17
N ARG A 173 -2.74 -9.64 10.55
CA ARG A 173 -3.44 -10.62 9.71
C ARG A 173 -3.97 -10.00 8.42
N ILE A 174 -4.51 -8.77 8.48
CA ILE A 174 -4.96 -8.05 7.28
C ILE A 174 -3.80 -7.83 6.31
N PHE A 175 -2.68 -7.26 6.78
CA PHE A 175 -1.52 -7.02 5.91
C PHE A 175 -0.87 -8.31 5.41
N LYS A 176 -0.89 -9.36 6.24
CA LYS A 176 -0.40 -10.68 5.86
C LYS A 176 -1.26 -11.29 4.75
N LEU A 177 -2.59 -11.23 4.86
CA LEU A 177 -3.54 -11.64 3.82
C LEU A 177 -3.24 -10.94 2.49
N ILE A 178 -3.00 -9.62 2.50
CA ILE A 178 -2.61 -8.86 1.31
C ILE A 178 -1.27 -9.38 0.76
N SER A 179 -0.26 -9.58 1.62
CA SER A 179 1.07 -10.00 1.18
C SER A 179 1.11 -11.39 0.54
N GLU A 180 0.31 -12.32 1.05
CA GLU A 180 0.23 -13.71 0.59
C GLU A 180 -0.73 -13.89 -0.60
N SER A 181 -1.44 -12.83 -1.02
CA SER A 181 -2.30 -12.90 -2.20
C SER A 181 -1.50 -13.06 -3.52
N ASN A 182 -2.14 -13.63 -4.54
CA ASN A 182 -1.57 -13.80 -5.88
C ASN A 182 -1.63 -12.52 -6.73
N PHE A 183 -2.01 -11.39 -6.16
CA PHE A 183 -2.09 -10.12 -6.88
C PHE A 183 -0.70 -9.55 -7.17
N ASN A 184 -0.63 -8.67 -8.17
CA ASN A 184 0.57 -7.88 -8.43
C ASN A 184 0.79 -6.81 -7.33
N ASP A 185 1.99 -6.23 -7.29
CA ASP A 185 2.36 -5.25 -6.26
C ASP A 185 1.49 -3.98 -6.25
N LYS A 186 0.97 -3.57 -7.42
CA LYS A 186 0.09 -2.40 -7.52
C LYS A 186 -1.23 -2.65 -6.82
N GLU A 187 -1.85 -3.81 -7.04
CA GLU A 187 -3.09 -4.22 -6.38
C GLU A 187 -2.87 -4.43 -4.88
N LYS A 188 -1.80 -5.12 -4.47
CA LYS A 188 -1.43 -5.26 -3.05
C LYS A 188 -1.27 -3.90 -2.37
N SER A 189 -0.58 -2.97 -3.02
CA SER A 189 -0.43 -1.58 -2.55
C SER A 189 -1.78 -0.87 -2.44
N SER A 190 -2.71 -1.11 -3.37
CA SER A 190 -4.06 -0.54 -3.33
C SER A 190 -4.84 -0.99 -2.08
N TYR A 191 -4.91 -2.30 -1.81
CA TYR A 191 -5.57 -2.79 -0.59
C TYR A 191 -4.88 -2.32 0.69
N ALA A 192 -3.54 -2.28 0.69
CA ALA A 192 -2.78 -1.77 1.83
C ALA A 192 -3.08 -0.29 2.12
N LYS A 193 -3.28 0.53 1.08
CA LYS A 193 -3.69 1.93 1.21
C LYS A 193 -5.10 2.06 1.81
N ILE A 194 -6.03 1.16 1.48
CA ILE A 194 -7.37 1.14 2.07
C ILE A 194 -7.26 0.96 3.60
N VAL A 195 -6.49 -0.03 4.05
CA VAL A 195 -6.26 -0.25 5.49
C VAL A 195 -5.57 0.95 6.14
N ARG A 196 -4.52 1.47 5.50
CA ARG A 196 -3.76 2.62 6.02
C ARG A 196 -4.63 3.87 6.17
N ALA A 197 -5.59 4.10 5.28
CA ALA A 197 -6.52 5.22 5.38
C ALA A 197 -7.45 5.14 6.59
N GLN A 198 -7.62 3.96 7.20
CA GLN A 198 -8.42 3.79 8.41
C GLN A 198 -7.64 4.13 9.69
N LEU A 199 -6.30 4.07 9.67
CA LEU A 199 -5.46 4.28 10.85
C LEU A 199 -5.36 5.77 11.20
N SER A 200 -5.64 6.09 12.46
CA SER A 200 -5.36 7.42 13.01
C SER A 200 -3.86 7.64 13.23
N GLU A 201 -3.46 8.91 13.36
CA GLU A 201 -2.07 9.25 13.67
C GLU A 201 -1.61 8.63 15.01
N SER A 202 -2.48 8.62 16.02
CA SER A 202 -2.22 7.99 17.32
C SER A 202 -2.02 6.48 17.19
N GLU A 203 -2.76 5.80 16.32
CA GLU A 203 -2.52 4.39 16.01
C GLU A 203 -1.16 4.18 15.35
N LEU A 204 -0.80 5.02 14.36
CA LEU A 204 0.52 4.95 13.71
C LEU A 204 1.66 5.17 14.70
N PHE A 205 1.48 6.09 15.66
CA PHE A 205 2.40 6.31 16.76
C PHE A 205 2.64 5.04 17.56
N PHE A 206 1.57 4.35 17.99
CA PHE A 206 1.70 3.12 18.77
C PHE A 206 2.24 1.95 17.94
N ILE A 207 1.85 1.83 16.67
CA ILE A 207 2.43 0.85 15.72
C ILE A 207 3.94 1.04 15.60
N ASN A 208 4.41 2.30 15.51
CA ASN A 208 5.83 2.61 15.38
C ASN A 208 6.64 2.10 16.59
N TYR A 209 6.14 2.30 17.81
CA TYR A 209 6.83 1.78 19.01
C TYR A 209 6.65 0.29 19.20
N ASN A 210 5.49 -0.28 18.85
CA ASN A 210 5.28 -1.73 18.84
C ASN A 210 6.34 -2.44 18.00
N ALA A 211 6.58 -1.92 16.79
CA ALA A 211 7.58 -2.44 15.87
C ALA A 211 9.01 -2.41 16.43
N CYS A 212 9.30 -1.57 17.43
CA CYS A 212 10.60 -1.54 18.11
C CYS A 212 10.76 -2.62 19.20
N THR A 213 9.69 -3.36 19.52
CA THR A 213 9.69 -4.41 20.55
C THR A 213 9.81 -5.82 19.96
N THR A 214 10.06 -6.82 20.81
CA THR A 214 10.06 -8.23 20.41
C THR A 214 8.70 -8.69 19.88
N TYR A 215 7.60 -8.14 20.39
CA TYR A 215 6.24 -8.46 19.95
C TYR A 215 5.95 -7.96 18.54
N GLY A 216 6.42 -6.77 18.18
CA GLY A 216 6.20 -6.14 16.88
C GLY A 216 7.22 -6.50 15.80
N LYS A 217 8.30 -7.22 16.14
CA LYS A 217 9.39 -7.54 15.20
C LYS A 217 8.91 -8.21 13.92
N LYS A 218 7.93 -9.13 14.00
CA LYS A 218 7.36 -9.80 12.82
C LYS A 218 6.58 -8.86 11.90
N PHE A 219 6.11 -7.73 12.42
CA PHE A 219 5.31 -6.77 11.66
C PHE A 219 6.17 -5.76 10.88
N GLN A 220 7.44 -5.59 11.26
CA GLN A 220 8.40 -4.65 10.63
C GLN A 220 8.45 -4.80 9.09
N THR A 221 8.55 -6.04 8.59
CA THR A 221 8.60 -6.31 7.15
C THR A 221 7.35 -5.78 6.42
N LEU A 222 6.17 -6.02 6.97
CA LEU A 222 4.92 -5.55 6.36
C LEU A 222 4.78 -4.03 6.49
N ILE A 223 5.21 -3.44 7.62
CA ILE A 223 5.23 -1.99 7.83
C ILE A 223 6.08 -1.31 6.74
N ASN A 224 7.26 -1.85 6.46
CA ASN A 224 8.16 -1.31 5.43
C ASN A 224 7.59 -1.52 4.02
N ASN A 225 7.20 -2.75 3.68
CA ASN A 225 6.71 -3.09 2.34
C ASN A 225 5.50 -2.23 1.93
N TYR A 226 4.63 -1.90 2.89
CA TYR A 226 3.43 -1.10 2.64
C TYR A 226 3.53 0.36 3.08
N ASN A 227 4.71 0.80 3.54
CA ASN A 227 4.93 2.15 4.08
C ASN A 227 3.83 2.56 5.07
N LEU A 228 3.56 1.71 6.07
CA LEU A 228 2.41 1.87 6.96
C LEU A 228 2.49 3.15 7.79
N THR A 229 3.67 3.43 8.33
CA THR A 229 3.94 4.61 9.17
C THR A 229 4.27 5.86 8.36
N LYS A 230 4.00 5.89 7.05
CA LYS A 230 4.29 7.03 6.17
C LYS A 230 3.76 8.35 6.72
N HIS A 231 2.53 8.35 7.24
CA HIS A 231 1.83 9.54 7.70
C HIS A 231 2.00 9.81 9.20
N LEU A 232 2.99 9.19 9.86
CA LEU A 232 3.34 9.53 11.25
C LEU A 232 4.32 10.73 11.22
N PRO A 233 3.89 11.93 11.65
CA PRO A 233 4.77 13.09 11.63
C PRO A 233 5.94 12.91 12.60
N LEU A 234 7.09 13.53 12.30
CA LEU A 234 8.30 13.34 13.10
C LEU A 234 8.14 13.91 14.51
N LEU A 235 7.63 15.14 14.62
CA LEU A 235 7.48 15.83 15.90
C LEU A 235 6.42 15.18 16.81
N GLU A 236 5.57 14.34 16.23
CA GLU A 236 4.58 13.52 16.94
C GLU A 236 5.19 12.28 17.61
N ARG A 237 6.49 12.05 17.45
CA ARG A 237 7.24 11.05 18.20
C ARG A 237 7.74 11.64 19.51
N VAL A 238 7.75 10.80 20.54
CA VAL A 238 8.08 11.17 21.93
C VAL A 238 9.49 11.74 22.05
N GLU A 239 10.44 11.17 21.31
CA GLU A 239 11.83 11.59 21.31
C GLU A 239 12.04 13.04 20.85
N PHE A 240 11.04 13.62 20.17
CA PHE A 240 11.04 14.99 19.67
C PHE A 240 10.24 15.96 20.55
N LYS A 241 9.83 15.54 21.77
CA LYS A 241 9.08 16.39 22.72
C LYS A 241 9.78 17.72 23.01
N GLU A 242 11.11 17.74 23.07
CA GLU A 242 11.90 18.96 23.34
C GLU A 242 11.60 20.10 22.35
N TRP A 243 11.38 19.77 21.08
CA TRP A 243 11.01 20.72 20.04
C TRP A 243 9.50 20.97 20.02
N LYS A 244 8.70 19.90 20.08
CA LYS A 244 7.24 19.99 20.02
C LYS A 244 6.68 20.91 21.10
N GLN A 245 7.16 20.81 22.34
CA GLN A 245 6.64 21.58 23.48
C GLN A 245 6.85 23.10 23.39
N LYS A 246 7.71 23.58 22.48
CA LYS A 246 7.95 25.02 22.25
C LYS A 246 7.01 25.62 21.23
N LEU A 247 6.23 24.80 20.55
CA LEU A 247 5.43 25.19 19.39
C LEU A 247 3.95 25.03 19.70
N THR A 248 3.12 25.83 19.03
CA THR A 248 1.68 25.58 18.92
C THR A 248 1.43 24.44 17.93
N ASP A 249 0.27 23.79 17.98
CA ASP A 249 -0.06 22.68 17.07
C ASP A 249 0.06 23.08 15.58
N GLU A 250 -0.33 24.30 15.23
CA GLU A 250 -0.18 24.84 13.88
C GLU A 250 1.29 24.92 13.43
N LYS A 251 2.18 25.37 14.34
CA LYS A 251 3.62 25.45 14.09
C LYS A 251 4.23 24.05 14.00
N VAL A 252 3.81 23.11 14.85
CA VAL A 252 4.23 21.69 14.78
C VAL A 252 3.89 21.10 13.41
N ASN A 253 2.65 21.29 12.93
CA ASN A 253 2.21 20.80 11.64
C ASN A 253 2.99 21.43 10.48
N SER A 254 3.21 22.75 10.54
CA SER A 254 4.01 23.48 9.56
C SER A 254 5.45 22.97 9.46
N ILE A 255 6.11 22.67 10.59
CA ILE A 255 7.46 22.10 10.58
C ILE A 255 7.45 20.65 10.11
N ASN A 256 6.44 19.85 10.47
CA ASN A 256 6.31 18.48 9.99
C ASN A 256 6.19 18.42 8.45
N ILE A 257 5.46 19.36 7.82
CA ILE A 257 5.39 19.46 6.35
C ILE A 257 6.79 19.64 5.76
N LEU A 258 7.58 20.58 6.30
CA LEU A 258 8.96 20.80 5.86
C LEU A 258 9.82 19.54 6.02
N LEU A 259 9.74 18.85 7.16
CA LEU A 259 10.52 17.64 7.42
C LEU A 259 10.11 16.48 6.49
N GLU A 260 8.84 16.41 6.11
CA GLU A 260 8.33 15.45 5.13
C GLU A 260 8.82 15.77 3.71
N GLU A 261 8.97 17.05 3.34
CA GLU A 261 9.60 17.44 2.06
C GLU A 261 11.07 17.04 1.99
N LEU A 262 11.82 17.24 3.09
CA LEU A 262 13.21 16.78 3.16
C LEU A 262 13.29 15.26 3.02
N LEU A 263 12.38 14.53 3.67
CA LEU A 263 12.31 13.08 3.52
C LEU A 263 11.96 12.67 2.08
N HIS A 264 11.01 13.35 1.44
CA HIS A 264 10.67 13.12 0.04
C HIS A 264 11.88 13.34 -0.87
N PHE A 265 12.67 14.39 -0.61
CA PHE A 265 13.95 14.56 -1.27
C PHE A 265 14.84 13.34 -1.06
N ILE A 266 15.06 12.88 0.18
CA ILE A 266 15.90 11.70 0.49
C ILE A 266 15.46 10.44 -0.28
N ILE A 267 14.16 10.19 -0.39
CA ILE A 267 13.60 8.99 -1.03
C ILE A 267 13.61 9.12 -2.56
N SER A 268 13.52 10.33 -3.11
CA SER A 268 13.47 10.57 -4.56
C SER A 268 14.80 10.28 -5.27
N GLU A 269 14.75 10.10 -6.59
CA GLU A 269 15.96 9.98 -7.44
C GLU A 269 16.71 11.31 -7.61
N ASN A 270 16.15 12.43 -7.11
CA ASN A 270 16.77 13.75 -7.24
C ASN A 270 18.09 13.82 -6.46
N THR A 271 19.12 14.37 -7.10
CA THR A 271 20.45 14.57 -6.51
C THR A 271 20.57 15.89 -5.75
N THR A 272 19.74 16.89 -6.06
CA THR A 272 19.76 18.20 -5.41
C THR A 272 18.38 18.65 -4.95
N PHE A 273 18.33 19.42 -3.86
CA PHE A 273 17.13 20.08 -3.34
C PHE A 273 17.44 21.52 -2.97
N TYR A 274 16.52 22.43 -3.26
CA TYR A 274 16.59 23.81 -2.80
C TYR A 274 15.17 24.36 -2.58
N LYS A 275 14.90 24.88 -1.39
CA LYS A 275 13.65 25.56 -1.08
C LYS A 275 13.85 26.61 0.01
N THR A 276 13.15 27.74 -0.14
CA THR A 276 13.15 28.81 0.86
C THR A 276 11.83 28.83 1.64
N PHE A 277 11.91 29.08 2.93
CA PHE A 277 10.77 29.26 3.82
C PHE A 277 10.78 30.66 4.44
N LEU A 278 9.63 31.11 4.94
CA LEU A 278 9.47 32.40 5.62
C LEU A 278 10.03 33.58 4.79
N LYS A 279 9.60 33.67 3.52
CA LYS A 279 10.06 34.69 2.55
C LYS A 279 11.59 34.81 2.41
N GLY A 280 12.31 33.69 2.47
CA GLY A 280 13.77 33.66 2.32
C GLY A 280 14.54 33.86 3.63
N ARG A 281 13.87 33.91 4.78
CA ARG A 281 14.54 33.89 6.08
C ARG A 281 15.28 32.58 6.32
N PHE A 282 14.73 31.47 5.82
CA PHE A 282 15.39 30.17 5.82
C PHE A 282 15.52 29.64 4.41
N ALA A 283 16.69 29.12 4.05
CA ALA A 283 16.94 28.42 2.80
C ALA A 283 17.52 27.04 3.08
N PHE A 284 16.79 25.99 2.68
CA PHE A 284 17.22 24.61 2.78
C PHE A 284 17.83 24.18 1.45
N LYS A 285 19.00 23.55 1.52
CA LYS A 285 19.70 22.97 0.37
C LYS A 285 20.09 21.53 0.69
N GLY A 286 19.87 20.62 -0.24
CA GLY A 286 20.30 19.23 -0.14
C GLY A 286 21.11 18.79 -1.35
N GLU A 287 22.13 17.98 -1.14
CA GLU A 287 22.97 17.38 -2.18
C GLU A 287 23.21 15.90 -1.84
N LYS A 288 23.00 15.02 -2.81
CA LYS A 288 23.29 13.59 -2.71
C LYS A 288 24.48 13.23 -3.59
N LEU A 289 25.46 12.60 -2.96
CA LEU A 289 26.60 11.97 -3.59
C LEU A 289 26.50 10.45 -3.40
N PHE A 290 27.44 9.71 -3.99
CA PHE A 290 27.45 8.25 -3.94
C PHE A 290 27.51 7.70 -2.50
N ASP A 291 28.40 8.24 -1.67
CA ASP A 291 28.68 7.77 -0.31
C ASP A 291 28.14 8.70 0.79
N SER A 292 27.54 9.83 0.41
CA SER A 292 27.24 10.91 1.34
C SER A 292 26.06 11.77 0.90
N ILE A 293 25.36 12.34 1.89
CA ILE A 293 24.27 13.30 1.71
C ILE A 293 24.55 14.49 2.60
N SER A 294 24.51 15.69 2.01
CA SER A 294 24.67 16.96 2.72
C SER A 294 23.35 17.71 2.71
N LEU A 295 22.86 18.09 3.88
CA LEU A 295 21.75 19.01 4.05
C LEU A 295 22.25 20.27 4.74
N SER A 296 21.84 21.43 4.25
CA SER A 296 22.19 22.69 4.88
C SER A 296 21.02 23.64 4.96
N VAL A 297 20.99 24.41 6.04
CA VAL A 297 19.99 25.45 6.31
C VAL A 297 20.73 26.75 6.50
N THR A 298 20.42 27.73 5.66
CA THR A 298 20.90 29.10 5.84
C THR A 298 19.79 29.93 6.48
N ARG A 299 20.07 30.51 7.65
CA ARG A 299 19.18 31.44 8.36
C ARG A 299 19.69 32.85 8.14
N ASN A 300 18.82 33.75 7.66
CA ASN A 300 19.09 35.17 7.49
C ASN A 300 18.24 35.99 8.47
N ASN A 301 18.82 36.39 9.60
CA ASN A 301 18.06 37.08 10.66
C ASN A 301 17.61 38.50 10.27
N LEU A 302 18.22 39.09 9.23
CA LEU A 302 17.82 40.40 8.71
C LEU A 302 16.57 40.35 7.83
N GLN A 303 16.17 39.15 7.37
CA GLN A 303 15.00 39.00 6.50
C GLN A 303 13.71 39.06 7.32
N ASN A 304 12.91 40.09 7.07
CA ASN A 304 11.57 40.20 7.64
C ASN A 304 10.59 39.26 6.93
N PHE A 305 9.67 38.69 7.70
CA PHE A 305 8.60 37.83 7.22
C PHE A 305 7.30 38.17 7.96
N ASN A 306 6.16 37.82 7.37
CA ASN A 306 4.87 38.00 8.03
C ASN A 306 4.61 36.83 9.00
N GLN A 307 4.02 37.11 10.16
CA GLN A 307 3.61 36.12 11.16
C GLN A 307 2.38 35.29 10.76
N ASN A 308 1.84 35.48 9.56
CA ASN A 308 0.81 34.61 9.01
C ASN A 308 1.32 33.16 8.90
N LEU A 309 0.42 32.21 9.16
CA LEU A 309 0.65 30.78 9.02
C LEU A 309 1.09 30.46 7.58
N GLN A 310 2.23 29.78 7.46
CA GLN A 310 2.86 29.36 6.20
C GLN A 310 3.78 28.16 6.48
N GLU A 311 4.29 27.50 5.44
CA GLU A 311 5.24 26.40 5.63
C GLU A 311 6.54 26.85 6.30
N GLY A 312 7.06 26.03 7.22
CA GLY A 312 8.23 26.37 8.03
C GLY A 312 7.95 27.43 9.11
N TYR A 313 6.70 27.89 9.27
CA TYR A 313 6.26 28.63 10.45
C TYR A 313 6.53 27.82 11.70
N GLY A 314 7.29 28.39 12.64
CA GLY A 314 7.84 27.71 13.81
C GLY A 314 9.37 27.58 13.82
N LEU A 315 10.04 27.65 12.66
CA LEU A 315 11.51 27.57 12.59
C LEU A 315 12.21 28.69 13.35
N ASP A 316 11.60 29.87 13.41
CA ASP A 316 12.19 31.03 14.07
C ASP A 316 12.09 30.96 15.61
N ASP A 317 11.23 30.09 16.14
CA ASP A 317 11.13 29.81 17.58
C ASP A 317 12.29 28.95 18.11
N PHE A 318 13.14 28.44 17.20
CA PHE A 318 14.31 27.66 17.55
C PHE A 318 15.60 28.47 17.45
N SER A 319 16.52 28.21 18.38
CA SER A 319 17.91 28.68 18.25
C SER A 319 18.64 27.94 17.13
N ASN A 320 19.81 28.45 16.72
CA ASN A 320 20.61 27.75 15.71
C ASN A 320 21.08 26.39 16.21
N GLU A 321 21.44 26.28 17.48
CA GLU A 321 21.82 25.02 18.16
C GLU A 321 20.65 24.03 18.22
N GLU A 322 19.43 24.53 18.35
CA GLU A 322 18.22 23.69 18.39
C GLU A 322 17.86 23.16 17.01
N ILE A 323 18.04 23.97 15.95
CA ILE A 323 17.89 23.52 14.56
C ILE A 323 18.99 22.51 14.21
N GLU A 324 20.23 22.75 14.64
CA GLU A 324 21.35 21.81 14.47
C GLU A 324 21.01 20.44 15.08
N LYS A 325 20.58 20.43 16.36
CA LYS A 325 20.17 19.19 17.05
C LYS A 325 18.96 18.55 16.38
N LEU A 326 17.97 19.32 15.94
CA LEU A 326 16.78 18.81 15.24
C LEU A 326 17.18 18.07 13.96
N LEU A 327 18.02 18.67 13.12
CA LEU A 327 18.50 18.07 11.88
C LEU A 327 19.29 16.79 12.17
N LYS A 328 20.14 16.80 13.20
CA LYS A 328 20.86 15.61 13.65
C LYS A 328 19.92 14.47 14.04
N CYS A 329 18.91 14.76 14.86
CA CYS A 329 17.94 13.79 15.33
C CYS A 329 17.03 13.29 14.20
N TRP A 330 16.60 14.17 13.29
CA TRP A 330 15.87 13.79 12.09
C TRP A 330 16.70 12.87 11.18
N ALA A 331 17.98 13.17 10.96
CA ALA A 331 18.88 12.36 10.14
C ALA A 331 19.09 10.97 10.77
N LEU A 332 19.34 10.92 12.08
CA LEU A 332 19.45 9.68 12.84
C LEU A 332 18.17 8.84 12.74
N GLU A 333 17.00 9.44 12.96
CA GLU A 333 15.73 8.75 12.86
C GLU A 333 15.51 8.21 11.44
N THR A 334 15.73 9.04 10.42
CA THR A 334 15.50 8.73 9.01
C THR A 334 16.33 7.55 8.52
N TYR A 335 17.65 7.57 8.77
CA TYR A 335 18.55 6.53 8.26
C TYR A 335 18.73 5.34 9.19
N SER A 336 18.56 5.52 10.50
CA SER A 336 18.90 4.47 11.47
C SER A 336 17.68 3.72 12.01
N TYR A 337 16.50 4.34 12.04
CA TYR A 337 15.38 3.81 12.81
C TYR A 337 14.08 3.68 12.02
N ARG A 338 13.80 4.58 11.07
CA ARG A 338 12.53 4.64 10.34
C ARG A 338 12.17 3.35 9.58
N THR A 339 13.19 2.64 9.08
CA THR A 339 13.06 1.42 8.28
C THR A 339 13.22 0.14 9.11
N TYR A 340 13.35 0.24 10.44
CA TYR A 340 13.57 -0.90 11.36
C TYR A 340 14.72 -1.84 10.94
N LYS A 341 15.70 -1.34 10.17
CA LYS A 341 16.86 -2.11 9.73
C LYS A 341 17.69 -2.61 10.94
N PRO A 342 18.37 -3.77 10.85
CA PRO A 342 19.22 -4.29 11.93
C PRO A 342 20.32 -3.29 12.32
N LYS A 343 20.71 -3.27 13.60
CA LYS A 343 21.75 -2.35 14.11
C LYS A 343 23.08 -2.41 13.34
N ASP A 344 23.43 -3.57 12.80
CA ASP A 344 24.70 -3.73 12.07
C ASP A 344 24.74 -2.88 10.80
N SER A 345 23.59 -2.69 10.14
CA SER A 345 23.47 -1.86 8.93
C SER A 345 23.64 -0.36 9.21
N THR A 346 23.36 0.09 10.43
CA THR A 346 23.42 1.52 10.80
C THR A 346 24.74 1.90 11.45
N SER A 347 25.51 0.90 11.90
CA SER A 347 26.83 1.07 12.52
C SER A 347 27.88 1.71 11.59
N ASN A 348 27.66 1.61 10.27
CA ASN A 348 28.51 2.19 9.24
C ASN A 348 28.24 3.69 9.00
N LEU A 349 27.17 4.26 9.55
CA LEU A 349 26.81 5.66 9.33
C LEU A 349 27.55 6.61 10.28
N LYS A 350 27.95 7.76 9.76
CA LYS A 350 28.45 8.91 10.54
C LYS A 350 27.59 10.14 10.23
N PHE A 351 27.36 10.93 11.27
CA PHE A 351 26.58 12.16 11.22
C PHE A 351 27.47 13.30 11.72
N LYS A 352 27.78 14.25 10.84
CA LYS A 352 28.50 15.47 11.18
C LYS A 352 27.54 16.64 11.07
N VAL A 353 27.49 17.47 12.11
CA VAL A 353 26.65 18.66 12.10
C VAL A 353 27.50 19.83 12.59
N ASP A 354 27.45 20.95 11.87
CA ASP A 354 28.26 22.13 12.16
C ASP A 354 27.39 23.39 12.02
N ILE A 355 27.71 24.42 12.80
CA ILE A 355 27.16 25.78 12.66
C ILE A 355 28.29 26.69 12.19
N ILE A 356 28.06 27.40 11.09
CA ILE A 356 29.02 28.31 10.46
C ILE A 356 28.40 29.70 10.44
N ASP A 357 29.08 30.68 11.03
CA ASP A 357 28.73 32.10 10.87
C ASP A 357 29.22 32.58 9.49
N LEU A 358 28.29 33.03 8.65
CA LEU A 358 28.57 33.48 7.28
C LEU A 358 28.76 35.00 7.18
N THR A 359 28.85 35.73 8.31
CA THR A 359 28.85 37.20 8.42
C THR A 359 27.50 37.85 8.09
N ASN A 360 27.25 39.07 8.60
CA ASN A 360 25.98 39.82 8.46
C ASN A 360 24.72 39.13 9.05
N ASN A 361 24.81 38.58 10.27
CA ASN A 361 23.70 37.89 10.95
C ASN A 361 23.10 36.74 10.11
N LYS A 362 23.92 36.11 9.27
CA LYS A 362 23.58 34.91 8.52
C LYS A 362 24.34 33.73 9.08
N TYR A 363 23.61 32.66 9.34
CA TYR A 363 24.17 31.42 9.87
C TYR A 363 23.86 30.29 8.90
N LYS A 364 24.82 29.38 8.71
CA LYS A 364 24.63 28.15 7.96
C LYS A 364 24.81 26.97 8.89
N ILE A 365 23.79 26.13 8.95
CA ILE A 365 23.79 24.88 9.69
C ILE A 365 23.90 23.76 8.67
N THR A 366 24.88 22.88 8.80
CA THR A 366 25.08 21.74 7.89
C THR A 366 24.89 20.43 8.63
N CYS A 367 24.24 19.45 8.02
CA CYS A 367 24.07 18.09 8.49
C CYS A 367 24.51 17.13 7.38
N ASP A 368 25.67 16.53 7.55
CA ASP A 368 26.28 15.61 6.60
C ASP A 368 26.18 14.18 7.12
N ILE A 369 25.71 13.29 6.25
CA ILE A 369 25.53 11.86 6.50
C ILE A 369 26.44 11.11 5.54
N PHE A 370 27.28 10.22 6.03
CA PHE A 370 28.20 9.47 5.18
C PHE A 370 28.52 8.07 5.73
N THR A 371 28.86 7.15 4.85
CA THR A 371 29.31 5.80 5.20
C THR A 371 30.79 5.79 5.60
N LYS A 372 31.19 5.00 6.61
CA LYS A 372 32.59 4.94 7.06
C LYS A 372 33.51 4.29 6.02
N ASP A 373 32.97 3.36 5.26
CA ASP A 373 33.66 2.55 4.24
C ASP A 373 33.52 3.10 2.82
N LYS A 374 32.89 4.27 2.64
CA LYS A 374 32.61 4.89 1.33
C LYS A 374 31.75 4.02 0.39
N THR A 375 30.93 3.15 0.96
CA THR A 375 29.92 2.41 0.19
C THR A 375 28.71 3.28 -0.14
N GLU A 376 27.94 2.84 -1.13
CA GLU A 376 26.73 3.52 -1.59
C GLU A 376 25.76 3.77 -0.43
N LEU A 377 25.42 5.05 -0.19
CA LEU A 377 24.49 5.43 0.87
C LEU A 377 23.04 5.19 0.41
N LYS A 378 22.49 4.02 0.75
CA LYS A 378 21.10 3.66 0.45
C LYS A 378 20.15 4.05 1.59
N TYR A 379 19.07 4.74 1.24
CA TYR A 379 17.93 4.95 2.14
C TYR A 379 17.25 3.63 2.52
#